data_AF-A0A409XJZ2-F1
#
_entry.id   AF-A0A409XJZ2-F1
#
_cell.length_a   1.000
_cell.length_b   1.000
_cell.length_c   1.000
_cell.angle_alpha   90.00
_cell.angle_beta   90.00
_cell.angle_gamma   90.00
#
_symmetry.space_group_name_H-M   'P 1'
#
loop_
_entity.id
_entity.type
_entity.pdbx_description
1 polymer ?
#
loop_
_entity_poly.entity_id
_entity_poly.type
_entity_poly.pdbx_seq_one_letter_code
_entity_poly.pdbx_strand_id
1 'polypeptide(L)' 'MIEAIKLAQTFCRAPAWKGYIAEEISSPVNATNDQLQDYIRGSVVTSYHAIGLAAMFASGARYGVVDSDLSVKGAS' A
#
# COMPACT_ATOMS: atom_id res chain seq x y z
N MET A 1 2.30 -1.84 -6.36
CA MET A 1 1.14 -0.96 -6.65
C MET A 1 0.67 -1.09 -8.10
N ILE A 2 1.55 -1.03 -9.11
CA ILE A 2 1.19 -1.29 -10.52
C ILE A 2 0.40 -2.61 -10.68
N GLU A 3 0.92 -3.70 -10.14
CA GLU A 3 0.24 -5.00 -10.20
C GLU A 3 -1.08 -5.03 -9.43
N ALA A 4 -1.24 -4.20 -8.40
CA ALA A 4 -2.52 -4.08 -7.68
C ALA A 4 -3.59 -3.40 -8.56
N ILE A 5 -3.21 -2.39 -9.35
CA ILE A 5 -4.11 -1.77 -10.35
C ILE A 5 -4.49 -2.80 -11.43
N LYS A 6 -3.51 -3.52 -12.00
CA LYS A 6 -3.79 -4.55 -13.02
C LYS A 6 -4.69 -5.66 -12.49
N LEU A 7 -4.49 -6.06 -11.23
CA LEU A 7 -5.33 -7.04 -10.56
C LEU A 7 -6.75 -6.50 -10.37
N ALA A 8 -6.92 -5.25 -9.94
CA ALA A 8 -8.23 -4.61 -9.82
C ALA A 8 -8.95 -4.54 -11.17
N GLN A 9 -8.24 -4.17 -12.24
CA GLN A 9 -8.77 -4.18 -13.62
C GLN A 9 -9.23 -5.57 -14.06
N THR A 10 -8.43 -6.60 -13.79
CA THR A 10 -8.76 -7.99 -14.09
C THR A 10 -9.98 -8.46 -13.29
N PHE A 11 -10.03 -8.12 -12.01
CA PHE A 11 -11.14 -8.45 -11.11
C PHE A 11 -12.45 -7.82 -11.60
N CYS A 12 -12.45 -6.53 -11.94
CA CYS A 12 -13.62 -5.81 -12.43
C CYS A 12 -14.12 -6.33 -13.81
N ARG A 13 -13.23 -6.91 -14.63
CA ARG A 13 -13.60 -7.51 -15.93
C ARG A 13 -14.17 -8.93 -15.81
N ALA A 14 -14.22 -9.52 -14.62
CA ALA A 14 -14.73 -10.87 -14.42
C ALA A 14 -16.23 -10.96 -14.77
N PRO A 15 -16.73 -12.10 -15.29
CA PRO A 15 -18.13 -12.26 -15.70
C PRO A 15 -19.16 -11.99 -14.59
N ALA A 16 -18.77 -12.18 -13.32
CA ALA A 16 -19.61 -11.88 -12.16
C ALA A 16 -20.07 -10.41 -12.11
N TRP A 17 -19.31 -9.49 -12.72
CA TRP A 17 -19.61 -8.06 -12.75
C TRP A 17 -20.38 -7.63 -14.00
N LYS A 18 -20.77 -8.56 -14.89
CA LYS A 18 -21.49 -8.26 -16.13
C LYS A 18 -22.82 -7.55 -15.80
N GLY A 19 -22.98 -6.34 -16.32
CA GLY A 19 -24.18 -5.51 -16.11
C GLY A 19 -24.14 -4.65 -14.83
N TYR A 20 -23.13 -4.81 -13.97
CA TYR A 20 -22.96 -3.98 -12.76
C TYR A 20 -22.00 -2.80 -12.98
N ILE A 21 -21.01 -2.95 -13.86
CA ILE A 21 -20.04 -1.90 -14.16
C ILE A 21 -20.41 -1.26 -15.50
N ALA A 22 -20.73 0.04 -15.47
CA ALA A 22 -21.02 0.82 -16.67
C ALA A 22 -19.73 1.18 -17.42
N GLU A 23 -18.73 1.71 -16.71
CA GLU A 23 -17.42 2.09 -17.25
C GLU A 23 -16.34 2.14 -16.15
N GLU A 24 -15.08 2.10 -16.56
CA GLU A 24 -13.91 2.25 -15.67
C GLU A 24 -13.45 3.72 -15.68
N ILE A 25 -13.58 4.41 -14.54
CA ILE A 25 -13.27 5.86 -14.42
C ILE A 25 -11.92 6.17 -13.76
N SER A 26 -11.22 5.14 -13.29
CA SER A 26 -9.98 5.28 -12.53
C SER A 26 -8.86 4.45 -13.16
N SER A 27 -7.66 5.03 -13.20
CA SER A 27 -6.49 4.51 -13.90
C SER A 27 -6.64 4.50 -15.44
N PRO A 28 -5.60 4.88 -16.21
CA PRO A 28 -5.70 4.84 -17.66
C PRO A 28 -5.81 3.41 -18.18
N VAL A 29 -6.78 3.18 -19.07
CA VAL A 29 -6.95 1.89 -19.75
C VAL A 29 -5.77 1.64 -20.69
N ASN A 30 -5.23 0.42 -20.68
CA ASN A 30 -4.08 0.01 -21.51
C ASN A 30 -2.80 0.85 -21.29
N ALA A 31 -2.64 1.45 -20.11
CA ALA A 31 -1.42 2.19 -19.78
C ALA A 31 -0.17 1.29 -19.70
N THR A 32 0.96 1.86 -20.08
CA THR A 32 2.27 1.28 -19.78
C THR A 32 2.55 1.32 -18.28
N ASN A 33 3.52 0.53 -17.81
CA ASN A 33 3.92 0.55 -16.41
C ASN A 33 4.36 1.95 -15.95
N ASP A 34 5.04 2.72 -16.82
CA ASP A 34 5.49 4.08 -16.51
C ASP A 34 4.30 5.04 -16.34
N GLN A 35 3.31 4.96 -17.24
CA GLN A 35 2.07 5.74 -17.12
C GLN A 35 1.29 5.39 -15.85
N LEU A 36 1.23 4.11 -15.48
CA LEU A 36 0.64 3.68 -14.22
C LEU A 36 1.42 4.22 -13.01
N GLN A 37 2.75 4.25 -13.09
CA GLN A 37 3.58 4.78 -12.01
C GLN A 37 3.37 6.28 -11.82
N ASP A 38 3.26 7.05 -12.90
CA ASP A 38 2.94 8.47 -12.84
C ASP A 38 1.53 8.72 -12.31
N TYR A 39 0.55 7.93 -12.74
CA TYR A 39 -0.81 7.95 -12.19
C TYR A 39 -0.81 7.68 -10.67
N ILE A 40 -0.11 6.62 -10.22
CA ILE A 40 0.00 6.28 -8.79
C ILE A 40 0.62 7.45 -8.03
N ARG A 41 1.72 8.04 -8.54
CA ARG A 41 2.39 9.17 -7.88
C ARG A 41 1.45 10.38 -7.74
N GLY A 42 0.60 10.63 -8.74
CA GLY A 42 -0.34 11.75 -8.74
C GLY A 42 -1.65 11.51 -7.97
N SER A 43 -1.96 10.27 -7.57
CA SER A 43 -3.28 9.92 -7.01
C SER A 43 -3.24 9.10 -5.71
N VAL A 44 -2.07 8.61 -5.28
CA VAL A 44 -1.97 7.76 -4.09
C VAL A 44 -2.45 8.49 -2.84
N VAL A 45 -3.24 7.78 -2.04
CA VAL A 45 -3.71 8.21 -0.72
C VAL A 45 -3.35 7.15 0.32
N THR A 46 -3.33 7.55 1.58
CA THR A 46 -3.10 6.64 2.69
C THR A 46 -4.39 5.93 3.12
N SER A 47 -4.27 4.69 3.59
CA SER A 47 -5.35 4.01 4.32
C SER A 47 -5.35 4.35 5.83
N TYR A 48 -4.53 5.32 6.25
CA TYR A 48 -4.41 5.78 7.64
C TYR A 48 -3.83 4.74 8.63
N HIS A 49 -3.05 3.78 8.15
CA HIS A 49 -2.39 2.76 8.97
C HIS A 49 -0.90 3.04 9.22
N ALA A 50 -0.58 4.24 9.71
CA ALA A 50 0.80 4.58 10.04
C ALA A 50 1.26 3.81 11.30
N ILE A 51 2.31 2.99 11.16
CA ILE A 51 2.91 2.19 12.23
C ILE A 51 4.44 2.22 12.12
N GLY A 52 5.14 1.82 13.18
CA GLY A 52 6.59 1.60 13.14
C GLY A 52 7.49 2.82 13.43
N LEU A 53 6.92 3.99 13.77
CA LEU A 53 7.73 5.16 14.18
C LEU A 53 8.59 4.89 15.42
N ALA A 54 8.01 4.20 16.41
CA ALA A 54 8.70 3.71 17.60
C ALA A 54 8.72 2.17 17.59
N ALA A 55 9.41 1.59 16.61
CA ALA A 55 9.38 0.15 16.39
C ALA A 55 10.07 -0.63 17.53
N MET A 56 9.39 -1.70 17.95
CA MET A 56 9.90 -2.73 18.85
C MET A 56 10.85 -3.67 18.12
N PHE A 57 11.99 -3.98 18.72
CA PHE A 57 12.95 -4.96 18.22
C PHE A 57 13.50 -5.83 19.34
N ALA A 58 14.23 -6.88 18.96
CA ALA A 58 14.88 -7.77 19.92
C ALA A 58 15.77 -7.00 20.91
N SER A 59 15.80 -7.48 22.16
CA SER A 59 16.65 -6.91 23.21
C SER A 59 18.11 -6.88 22.79
N GLY A 60 18.75 -5.72 22.97
CA GLY A 60 20.14 -5.50 22.55
C GLY A 60 20.33 -5.21 21.06
N ALA A 61 19.28 -5.21 20.24
CA ALA A 61 19.39 -4.72 18.87
C ALA A 61 19.79 -3.23 18.86
N ARG A 62 20.76 -2.88 18.00
CA ARG A 62 21.28 -1.50 17.85
C ARG A 62 20.35 -0.56 17.07
N TYR A 63 19.16 -1.04 16.69
CA TYR A 63 18.13 -0.33 15.94
C TYR A 63 16.76 -0.53 16.61
N GLY A 64 15.78 0.26 16.20
CA GLY A 64 14.49 0.36 16.88
C GLY A 64 14.51 1.35 18.04
N VAL A 65 13.33 1.65 18.58
CA VAL A 65 13.15 2.62 19.68
C VAL A 65 12.91 1.91 21.01
N VAL A 66 12.21 0.78 20.99
CA VAL A 66 11.86 0.03 22.21
C VAL A 66 12.33 -1.43 22.16
N ASP A 67 12.63 -2.00 23.32
CA ASP A 67 12.93 -3.42 23.50
C ASP A 67 11.64 -4.27 23.44
N SER A 68 11.76 -5.60 23.47
CA SER A 68 10.60 -6.51 23.38
C SER A 68 9.61 -6.40 24.54
N ASP A 69 10.00 -5.73 25.62
CA ASP A 69 9.14 -5.36 26.75
C ASP A 69 8.54 -3.95 26.62
N LEU A 70 8.72 -3.30 25.47
CA LEU A 70 8.27 -1.94 25.14
C LEU A 70 8.95 -0.83 25.96
N SER A 71 10.00 -1.15 26.73
CA SER A 71 10.82 -0.13 27.37
C SER A 71 11.64 0.66 26.35
N VAL A 72 11.81 1.96 26.58
CA VAL A 72 12.61 2.82 25.71
C VAL A 72 14.08 2.51 25.95
N LYS A 73 14.79 2.16 24.86
CA LYS A 73 16.21 1.83 24.93
C LYS A 73 17.03 3.03 25.44
N GLY A 74 17.87 2.79 26.45
CA GLY A 74 18.75 3.81 27.01
C GLY A 74 18.08 4.84 27.92
N ALA A 75 16.80 4.67 28.25
CA ALA A 75 16.12 5.43 29.30
C ALA A 75 16.13 4.69 30.64
N SER A 76 16.01 5.42 31.75
CA SER A 76 15.96 4.91 33.12
C SER A 76 14.82 5.52 33.91
#